data_AF-A0A3D5A441-F1
#
_entry.id   AF-A0A3D5A441-F1
#
_cell.length_a   1.000
_cell.length_b   1.000
_cell.length_c   1.000
_cell.angle_alpha   90.00
_cell.angle_beta   90.00
_cell.angle_gamma   90.00
#
_symmetry.space_group_name_H-M   'P 1'
#
loop_
_entity.id
_entity.type
_entity.pdbx_description
1 polymer ?
#
loop_
_entity_poly.entity_id
_entity_poly.type
_entity_poly.pdbx_seq_one_letter_code
_entity_poly.pdbx_strand_id
1 'polypeptide(L)'
;MLRDLNLVPGDTRPARELFKRRIPEKIPSLEGICQLGGETGPAWRECPVAYTGAYEKGIEAGIITMRDPQNKEQAKVDSCDMIARADRLRVRPHHLLCILCAYGGSMRGPLVEDNLWEILVRSRENPDIEVELIEGACMICPPCQGYDPDREICDAGCGLRDRLKDLNTFQKLGLQHGDVLPAKQLWALLFEKLESLADICDNPGGCIPEWTTCGGTHSGKYERLREEGVEKLLNPEE
;
A
#
# COMPACT_ATOMS: atom_id res chain seq x y z
N MET A 1 -10.05 -5.59 28.63
CA MET A 1 -9.98 -5.79 27.17
C MET A 1 -10.79 -4.76 26.36
N LEU A 2 -12.13 -4.76 26.36
CA LEU A 2 -12.89 -3.83 25.49
C LEU A 2 -12.56 -2.35 25.74
N ARG A 3 -12.45 -1.96 27.02
CA ARG A 3 -12.00 -0.61 27.41
C ARG A 3 -10.64 -0.26 26.83
N ASP A 4 -9.68 -1.18 26.93
CA ASP A 4 -8.28 -0.95 26.53
C ASP A 4 -8.14 -0.88 25.00
N LEU A 5 -9.03 -1.58 24.28
CA LEU A 5 -9.17 -1.53 22.83
C LEU A 5 -10.06 -0.36 22.35
N ASN A 6 -10.67 0.41 23.25
CA ASN A 6 -11.66 1.45 22.94
C ASN A 6 -12.83 0.92 22.08
N LEU A 7 -13.43 -0.19 22.52
CA LEU A 7 -14.56 -0.86 21.87
C LEU A 7 -15.77 -0.93 22.81
N VAL A 8 -16.96 -0.98 22.22
CA VAL A 8 -18.21 -1.34 22.89
C VAL A 8 -18.78 -2.65 22.34
N PRO A 9 -19.64 -3.38 23.08
CA PRO A 9 -20.30 -4.56 22.56
C PRO A 9 -21.07 -4.27 21.26
N GLY A 10 -20.81 -5.07 20.22
CA GLY A 10 -21.39 -4.89 18.89
C GLY A 10 -20.55 -4.05 17.93
N ASP A 11 -19.43 -3.46 18.38
CA ASP A 11 -18.52 -2.74 17.48
C ASP A 11 -17.95 -3.64 16.38
N THR A 12 -17.89 -3.11 15.17
CA THR A 12 -17.22 -3.74 14.02
C THR A 12 -16.01 -2.90 13.62
N ARG A 13 -14.85 -3.53 13.49
CA ARG A 13 -13.59 -2.91 13.04
C ARG A 13 -12.92 -3.77 11.98
N PRO A 14 -12.07 -3.19 11.11
CA PRO A 14 -11.21 -3.98 10.24
C PRO A 14 -10.34 -4.91 11.08
N ALA A 15 -10.32 -6.20 10.74
CA ALA A 15 -9.52 -7.21 11.43
C ALA A 15 -8.04 -6.76 11.54
N ARG A 16 -7.51 -6.17 10.47
CA ARG A 16 -6.17 -5.60 10.43
C ARG A 16 -5.92 -4.54 11.50
N GLU A 17 -6.85 -3.62 11.74
CA GLU A 17 -6.69 -2.54 12.72
C GLU A 17 -6.60 -3.13 14.14
N LEU A 18 -7.48 -4.08 14.45
CA LEU A 18 -7.50 -4.76 15.74
C LEU A 18 -6.26 -5.62 15.94
N PHE A 19 -6.00 -6.54 15.01
CA PHE A 19 -5.02 -7.60 15.16
C PHE A 19 -3.58 -7.17 14.88
N LYS A 20 -3.36 -6.30 13.88
CA LYS A 20 -2.00 -5.84 13.52
C LYS A 20 -1.52 -4.69 14.40
N ARG A 21 -2.45 -3.90 14.96
CA ARG A 21 -2.10 -2.67 15.68
C ARG A 21 -2.61 -2.63 17.11
N ARG A 22 -3.93 -2.63 17.31
CA ARG A 22 -4.51 -2.34 18.64
C ARG A 22 -4.16 -3.40 19.68
N ILE A 23 -4.28 -4.68 19.33
CA ILE A 23 -3.98 -5.77 20.27
C ILE A 23 -2.49 -5.75 20.66
N PRO A 24 -1.52 -5.75 19.71
CA PRO A 24 -0.10 -5.61 20.07
C PRO A 24 0.23 -4.36 20.88
N GLU A 25 -0.41 -3.21 20.59
CA GLU A 25 -0.11 -1.93 21.25
C GLU A 25 -0.78 -1.79 22.64
N LYS A 26 -2.02 -2.25 22.78
CA LYS A 26 -2.87 -2.00 23.96
C LYS A 26 -2.98 -3.18 24.90
N ILE A 27 -2.60 -4.37 24.44
CA ILE A 27 -2.62 -5.59 25.24
C ILE A 27 -1.21 -6.21 25.23
N PRO A 28 -0.26 -5.62 25.96
CA PRO A 28 1.12 -6.13 26.00
C PRO A 28 1.24 -7.45 26.79
N SER A 29 0.25 -7.80 27.61
CA SER A 29 0.21 -9.04 28.39
C SER A 29 -1.24 -9.52 28.60
N LEU A 30 -1.37 -10.75 29.09
CA LEU A 30 -2.66 -11.36 29.44
C LEU A 30 -3.12 -11.06 30.88
N GLU A 31 -2.39 -10.25 31.64
CA GLU A 31 -2.70 -9.91 33.02
C GLU A 31 -4.07 -9.23 33.14
N GLY A 32 -4.93 -9.73 34.03
CA GLY A 32 -6.29 -9.22 34.22
C GLY A 32 -7.24 -9.48 33.04
N ILE A 33 -6.83 -10.29 32.06
CA ILE A 33 -7.65 -10.71 30.91
C ILE A 33 -7.82 -12.22 30.93
N CYS A 34 -6.71 -12.94 30.81
CA CYS A 34 -6.65 -14.40 30.82
C CYS A 34 -5.82 -14.95 31.99
N GLN A 35 -4.92 -14.13 32.55
CA GLN A 35 -4.21 -14.37 33.82
C GLN A 35 -4.97 -13.63 34.92
N LEU A 36 -5.84 -14.34 35.62
CA LEU A 36 -6.71 -13.82 36.68
C LEU A 36 -6.06 -13.92 38.07
N GLY A 37 -4.93 -14.63 38.21
CA GLY A 37 -4.23 -14.80 39.49
C GLY A 37 -4.88 -15.83 40.41
N GLY A 38 -5.70 -16.73 39.84
CA GLY A 38 -6.39 -17.80 40.54
C GLY A 38 -7.85 -17.96 40.14
N GLU A 39 -8.38 -19.18 40.30
CA GLU A 39 -9.79 -19.48 40.02
C GLU A 39 -10.67 -19.06 41.22
N THR A 40 -11.61 -18.15 40.99
CA THR A 40 -12.57 -17.72 42.02
C THR A 40 -13.85 -18.56 42.03
N GLY A 41 -14.00 -19.48 41.08
CA GLY A 41 -15.09 -20.45 41.03
C GLY A 41 -15.25 -21.12 39.65
N PRO A 42 -16.21 -22.05 39.51
CA PRO A 42 -16.35 -22.87 38.29
C PRO A 42 -16.64 -22.09 37.01
N ALA A 43 -17.25 -20.90 37.12
CA ALA A 43 -17.54 -20.00 36.01
C ALA A 43 -16.39 -19.03 35.67
N TRP A 44 -15.41 -18.91 36.56
CA TRP A 44 -14.28 -17.98 36.48
C TRP A 44 -12.97 -18.77 36.52
N ARG A 45 -12.85 -19.68 35.55
CA ARG A 45 -11.62 -20.44 35.33
C ARG A 45 -10.63 -19.60 34.57
N GLU A 46 -9.36 -19.79 34.92
CA GLU A 46 -8.27 -19.17 34.21
C GLU A 46 -8.06 -19.86 32.86
N CYS A 47 -7.52 -19.13 31.88
CA CYS A 47 -7.22 -19.74 30.59
C CYS A 47 -6.05 -20.74 30.76
N PRO A 48 -6.20 -22.00 30.30
CA PRO A 48 -5.19 -23.05 30.54
C PRO A 48 -3.85 -22.76 29.86
N VAL A 49 -3.80 -21.83 28.91
CA VAL A 49 -2.59 -21.44 28.17
C VAL A 49 -2.09 -20.03 28.52
N ALA A 50 -2.66 -19.39 29.55
CA ALA A 50 -2.34 -18.00 29.90
C ALA A 50 -0.87 -17.78 30.27
N TYR A 51 -0.18 -18.82 30.74
CA TYR A 51 1.22 -18.77 31.20
C TYR A 51 2.19 -19.53 30.28
N THR A 52 1.75 -20.07 29.16
CA THR A 52 2.60 -20.93 28.30
C THR A 52 3.44 -20.13 27.31
N GLY A 53 3.35 -18.80 27.32
CA GLY A 53 3.96 -17.91 26.33
C GLY A 53 3.26 -17.93 24.97
N ALA A 54 2.05 -18.51 24.86
CA ALA A 54 1.36 -18.67 23.59
C ALA A 54 0.90 -17.32 23.00
N TYR A 55 0.49 -16.37 23.85
CA TYR A 55 0.08 -15.05 23.43
C TYR A 55 1.24 -14.26 22.85
N GLU A 56 2.37 -14.23 23.56
CA GLU A 56 3.59 -13.53 23.17
C GLU A 56 4.12 -14.06 21.83
N LYS A 57 4.15 -15.39 21.66
CA LYS A 57 4.50 -16.03 20.38
C LYS A 57 3.54 -15.63 19.26
N GLY A 58 2.24 -15.52 19.55
CA GLY A 58 1.24 -15.07 18.58
C GLY A 58 1.41 -13.60 18.19
N ILE A 59 1.70 -12.73 19.14
CA ILE A 59 2.02 -11.32 18.90
C ILE A 59 3.30 -11.20 18.05
N GLU A 60 4.34 -11.96 18.38
CA GLU A 60 5.62 -11.97 17.67
C GLU A 60 5.47 -12.51 16.23
N ALA A 61 4.73 -13.60 16.05
CA ALA A 61 4.43 -14.14 14.73
C ALA A 61 3.58 -13.19 13.88
N GLY A 62 2.71 -12.40 14.53
CA GLY A 62 1.76 -11.53 13.87
C GLY A 62 0.66 -12.29 13.12
N ILE A 63 -0.27 -11.54 12.54
CA ILE A 63 -1.44 -12.09 11.81
C ILE A 63 -1.33 -11.87 10.29
N ILE A 64 -0.50 -10.92 9.87
CA ILE A 64 -0.15 -10.71 8.46
C ILE A 64 1.25 -11.23 8.26
N THR A 65 1.35 -12.38 7.60
CA THR A 65 2.63 -12.94 7.17
C THR A 65 3.13 -12.12 6.00
N MET A 66 4.23 -11.41 6.20
CA MET A 66 4.89 -10.68 5.12
C MET A 66 5.61 -11.67 4.20
N ARG A 67 5.72 -11.33 2.92
CA ARG A 67 6.39 -12.20 1.94
C ARG A 67 7.86 -12.40 2.29
N ASP A 68 8.32 -13.64 2.20
CA ASP A 68 9.72 -14.01 2.41
C ASP A 68 10.67 -13.26 1.43
N PRO A 69 11.85 -12.77 1.89
CA PRO A 69 12.78 -12.02 1.05
C PRO A 69 13.25 -12.74 -0.22
N GLN A 70 13.53 -14.04 -0.17
CA GLN A 70 13.98 -14.79 -1.34
C GLN A 70 12.86 -14.89 -2.38
N ASN A 71 11.62 -15.10 -1.90
CA ASN A 71 10.44 -15.07 -2.75
C ASN A 71 10.17 -13.68 -3.35
N LYS A 72 10.55 -12.59 -2.67
CA LYS A 72 10.45 -11.23 -3.21
C LYS A 72 11.46 -10.99 -4.33
N GLU A 73 12.71 -11.42 -4.16
CA GLU A 73 13.77 -11.25 -5.16
C GLU A 73 13.42 -11.99 -6.46
N GLN A 74 12.98 -13.24 -6.35
CA GLN A 74 12.52 -13.98 -7.53
C GLN A 74 11.31 -13.31 -8.18
N ALA A 75 10.34 -12.85 -7.38
CA ALA A 75 9.18 -12.13 -7.90
C ALA A 75 9.57 -10.82 -8.60
N LYS A 76 10.61 -10.13 -8.13
CA LYS A 76 11.17 -8.94 -8.79
C LYS A 76 11.68 -9.32 -10.17
N VAL A 77 12.52 -10.34 -10.28
CA VAL A 77 13.05 -10.82 -11.57
C VAL A 77 11.91 -11.16 -12.53
N ASP A 78 10.98 -12.03 -12.10
CA ASP A 78 9.90 -12.52 -12.96
C ASP A 78 8.97 -11.38 -13.43
N SER A 79 8.66 -10.44 -12.53
CA SER A 79 7.77 -9.32 -12.86
C SER A 79 8.44 -8.24 -13.70
N CYS A 80 9.74 -8.01 -13.56
CA CYS A 80 10.50 -7.15 -14.47
C CYS A 80 10.48 -7.71 -15.90
N ASP A 81 10.75 -9.02 -16.06
CA ASP A 81 10.70 -9.70 -17.36
C ASP A 81 9.30 -9.64 -17.99
N MET A 82 8.26 -9.82 -17.17
CA MET A 82 6.87 -9.67 -17.60
C MET A 82 6.59 -8.25 -18.11
N ILE A 83 6.99 -7.20 -17.37
CA ILE A 83 6.77 -5.80 -17.78
C ILE A 83 7.53 -5.47 -19.06
N ALA A 84 8.77 -5.92 -19.19
CA ALA A 84 9.60 -5.68 -20.38
C ALA A 84 8.97 -6.26 -21.65
N ARG A 85 8.29 -7.40 -21.55
CA ARG A 85 7.62 -8.09 -22.67
C ARG A 85 6.14 -7.73 -22.82
N ALA A 86 5.58 -6.91 -21.92
CA ALA A 86 4.17 -6.59 -21.95
C ALA A 86 3.83 -5.71 -23.15
N ASP A 87 2.75 -6.07 -23.86
CA ASP A 87 2.13 -5.24 -24.90
C ASP A 87 1.19 -4.18 -24.31
N ARG A 88 0.77 -4.37 -23.05
CA ARG A 88 -0.09 -3.48 -22.29
C ARG A 88 0.30 -3.48 -20.82
N LEU A 89 0.37 -2.30 -20.21
CA LEU A 89 0.59 -2.13 -18.78
C LEU A 89 -0.75 -2.12 -18.04
N ARG A 90 -0.82 -2.85 -16.92
CA ARG A 90 -1.98 -2.85 -16.03
C ARG A 90 -1.57 -2.27 -14.69
N VAL A 91 -2.08 -1.08 -14.39
CA VAL A 91 -1.57 -0.27 -13.28
C VAL A 91 -2.73 0.31 -12.48
N ARG A 92 -2.60 0.34 -11.14
CA ARG A 92 -3.54 1.09 -10.30
C ARG A 92 -3.31 2.58 -10.46
N PRO A 93 -4.36 3.41 -10.55
CA PRO A 93 -4.22 4.85 -10.72
C PRO A 93 -3.29 5.51 -9.68
N HIS A 94 -3.42 5.17 -8.40
CA HIS A 94 -2.59 5.80 -7.38
C HIS A 94 -1.11 5.40 -7.45
N HIS A 95 -0.77 4.25 -8.06
CA HIS A 95 0.63 3.88 -8.23
C HIS A 95 1.32 4.74 -9.29
N LEU A 96 0.58 5.31 -10.25
CA LEU A 96 1.12 6.33 -11.14
C LEU A 96 1.58 7.55 -10.34
N LEU A 97 0.82 7.93 -9.30
CA LEU A 97 1.22 9.00 -8.38
C LEU A 97 2.47 8.63 -7.56
N CYS A 98 2.59 7.36 -7.15
CA CYS A 98 3.80 6.87 -6.48
C CYS A 98 5.02 6.98 -7.39
N ILE A 99 4.90 6.72 -8.69
CA ILE A 99 5.99 6.93 -9.68
C ILE A 99 6.41 8.40 -9.70
N LEU A 100 5.46 9.33 -9.82
CA LEU A 100 5.72 10.77 -9.82
C LEU A 100 6.42 11.23 -8.54
N CYS A 101 5.92 10.78 -7.38
CA CYS A 101 6.49 11.10 -6.08
C CYS A 101 7.92 10.54 -5.91
N ALA A 102 8.16 9.30 -6.33
CA ALA A 102 9.46 8.65 -6.21
C ALA A 102 10.49 9.30 -7.15
N TYR A 103 10.11 9.56 -8.39
CA TYR A 103 10.97 10.19 -9.39
C TYR A 103 11.32 11.64 -9.01
N GLY A 104 10.35 12.44 -8.58
CA GLY A 104 10.60 13.79 -8.04
C GLY A 104 11.37 13.80 -6.70
N GLY A 105 11.48 12.64 -6.05
CA GLY A 105 12.30 12.42 -4.87
C GLY A 105 13.79 12.28 -5.16
N SER A 106 14.11 11.36 -6.07
CA SER A 106 15.48 11.04 -6.53
C SER A 106 15.55 9.66 -7.19
N MET A 107 14.42 8.95 -7.39
CA MET A 107 14.43 7.63 -8.04
C MET A 107 15.00 7.76 -9.46
N ARG A 108 16.12 7.10 -9.71
CA ARG A 108 16.81 7.03 -11.01
C ARG A 108 17.19 5.60 -11.40
N GLY A 109 16.63 4.61 -10.71
CA GLY A 109 16.88 3.19 -10.95
C GLY A 109 15.85 2.30 -10.23
N PRO A 110 15.94 0.97 -10.44
CA PRO A 110 15.04 -0.01 -9.84
C PRO A 110 14.94 0.11 -8.32
N LEU A 111 13.74 -0.06 -7.79
CA LEU A 111 13.50 -0.21 -6.36
C LEU A 111 13.39 -1.70 -6.00
N VAL A 112 13.83 -2.04 -4.79
CA VAL A 112 13.73 -3.42 -4.26
C VAL A 112 12.28 -3.78 -3.95
N GLU A 113 11.47 -2.80 -3.54
CA GLU A 113 10.17 -3.03 -2.91
C GLU A 113 8.97 -3.01 -3.87
N ASP A 114 9.17 -2.62 -5.13
CA ASP A 114 8.10 -2.44 -6.12
C ASP A 114 8.65 -2.39 -7.56
N ASN A 115 7.75 -2.32 -8.55
CA ASN A 115 8.11 -2.07 -9.95
C ASN A 115 7.78 -0.66 -10.47
N LEU A 116 7.85 0.37 -9.61
CA LEU A 116 7.57 1.75 -10.05
C LEU A 116 8.50 2.18 -11.19
N TRP A 117 9.77 1.83 -11.08
CA TRP A 117 10.79 2.17 -12.09
C TRP A 117 10.53 1.49 -13.42
N GLU A 118 10.22 0.20 -13.43
CA GLU A 118 10.06 -0.58 -14.66
C GLU A 118 8.82 -0.15 -15.46
N ILE A 119 7.73 0.22 -14.78
CA ILE A 119 6.56 0.83 -15.44
C ILE A 119 6.93 2.17 -16.10
N LEU A 120 7.72 3.00 -15.41
CA LEU A 120 8.19 4.27 -15.97
C LEU A 120 9.10 4.04 -17.19
N VAL A 121 10.10 3.16 -17.08
CA VAL A 121 11.01 2.85 -18.20
C VAL A 121 10.25 2.30 -19.39
N ARG A 122 9.36 1.33 -19.18
CA ARG A 122 8.57 0.74 -20.26
C ARG A 122 7.68 1.79 -20.96
N SER A 123 7.15 2.74 -20.20
CA SER A 123 6.40 3.89 -20.73
C SER A 123 7.27 4.85 -21.56
N ARG A 124 8.55 5.00 -21.22
CA ARG A 124 9.50 5.84 -21.98
C ARG A 124 9.94 5.18 -23.29
N GLU A 125 10.23 3.89 -23.23
CA GLU A 125 10.65 3.11 -24.40
C GLU A 125 9.56 3.01 -25.46
N ASN A 126 8.28 2.94 -25.03
CA ASN A 126 7.14 3.00 -25.92
C ASN A 126 6.08 3.97 -25.35
N PRO A 127 6.14 5.26 -25.69
CA PRO A 127 5.18 6.26 -25.23
C PRO A 127 3.73 5.97 -25.67
N ASP A 128 3.54 5.12 -26.68
CA ASP A 128 2.24 4.69 -27.18
C ASP A 128 1.76 3.36 -26.59
N ILE A 129 2.50 2.75 -25.65
CA ILE A 129 2.03 1.55 -24.95
C ILE A 129 0.71 1.85 -24.23
N GLU A 130 -0.24 0.93 -24.36
CA GLU A 130 -1.50 1.02 -23.66
C GLU A 130 -1.31 0.82 -22.15
N VAL A 131 -1.92 1.69 -21.36
CA VAL A 131 -2.01 1.56 -19.90
C VAL A 131 -3.48 1.42 -19.53
N GLU A 132 -3.85 0.25 -19.03
CA GLU A 132 -5.17 -0.05 -18.47
C GLU A 132 -5.18 0.26 -16.97
N LEU A 133 -6.12 1.10 -16.55
CA LEU A 133 -6.30 1.47 -15.15
C LEU A 133 -7.13 0.41 -14.42
N ILE A 134 -6.50 -0.34 -13.52
CA ILE A 134 -7.14 -1.48 -12.84
C ILE A 134 -7.37 -1.25 -11.33
N GLU A 135 -8.30 -2.02 -10.78
CA GLU A 135 -8.46 -2.20 -9.33
C GLU A 135 -7.68 -3.45 -8.87
N GLY A 136 -7.34 -3.51 -7.58
CA GLY A 136 -6.63 -4.67 -7.02
C GLY A 136 -5.13 -4.65 -7.27
N ALA A 137 -4.45 -5.80 -7.15
CA ALA A 137 -3.02 -5.87 -7.38
C ALA A 137 -2.67 -5.65 -8.86
N CYS A 138 -1.59 -4.89 -9.12
CA CYS A 138 -1.16 -4.55 -10.48
C CYS A 138 0.31 -4.93 -10.72
N MET A 139 0.84 -4.62 -11.89
CA MET A 139 2.21 -4.98 -12.29
C MET A 139 3.32 -4.43 -11.38
N ILE A 140 3.00 -3.48 -10.49
CA ILE A 140 3.93 -2.87 -9.51
C ILE A 140 4.04 -3.69 -8.22
N CYS A 141 3.00 -4.45 -7.89
CA CYS A 141 2.86 -5.17 -6.64
C CYS A 141 3.76 -6.41 -6.43
N PRO A 142 4.15 -7.20 -7.46
CA PRO A 142 4.75 -8.51 -7.23
C PRO A 142 5.92 -8.57 -6.24
N PRO A 143 6.93 -7.66 -6.27
CA PRO A 143 8.04 -7.72 -5.32
C PRO A 143 7.73 -7.08 -3.96
N CYS A 144 6.53 -6.52 -3.77
CA CYS A 144 6.13 -5.88 -2.52
C CYS A 144 6.02 -6.91 -1.40
N GLN A 145 6.62 -6.62 -0.25
CA GLN A 145 6.52 -7.44 0.96
C GLN A 145 5.08 -7.67 1.44
N GLY A 146 4.14 -6.83 0.99
CA GLY A 146 2.73 -6.91 1.32
C GLY A 146 1.85 -7.58 0.32
N TYR A 147 2.36 -7.97 -0.84
CA TYR A 147 1.56 -8.63 -1.86
C TYR A 147 1.43 -10.11 -1.53
N ASP A 148 0.18 -10.59 -1.44
CA ASP A 148 -0.16 -12.01 -1.34
C ASP A 148 -0.46 -12.53 -2.76
N PRO A 149 0.44 -13.32 -3.38
CA PRO A 149 0.28 -13.80 -4.73
C PRO A 149 -0.80 -14.89 -4.87
N ASP A 150 -1.15 -15.61 -3.79
CA ASP A 150 -2.15 -16.67 -3.84
C ASP A 150 -3.57 -16.11 -3.86
N ARG A 151 -3.76 -14.94 -3.23
CA ARG A 151 -5.04 -14.23 -3.16
C ARG A 151 -5.13 -13.03 -4.09
N GLU A 152 -4.02 -12.63 -4.69
CA GLU A 152 -3.87 -11.43 -5.53
C GLU A 152 -4.28 -10.13 -4.79
N ILE A 153 -3.99 -10.03 -3.50
CA ILE A 153 -4.31 -8.87 -2.65
C ILE A 153 -3.05 -8.21 -2.07
N CYS A 154 -3.19 -6.97 -1.60
CA CYS A 154 -2.13 -6.29 -0.85
C CYS A 154 -2.50 -6.15 0.63
N ASP A 155 -1.77 -6.89 1.46
CA ASP A 155 -1.90 -6.99 2.91
C ASP A 155 -0.92 -6.07 3.68
N ALA A 156 0.07 -5.43 3.05
CA ALA A 156 0.96 -4.50 3.77
C ALA A 156 0.44 -3.07 3.89
N GLY A 157 -0.40 -2.57 2.98
CA GLY A 157 -0.72 -1.13 2.96
C GLY A 157 -2.00 -0.71 2.24
N CYS A 158 -2.51 -1.53 1.31
CA CYS A 158 -3.65 -1.17 0.47
C CYS A 158 -5.02 -1.42 1.12
N GLY A 159 -5.19 -0.86 2.31
CA GLY A 159 -6.49 -0.75 2.96
C GLY A 159 -7.39 0.28 2.28
N LEU A 160 -8.35 0.80 3.05
CA LEU A 160 -9.35 1.76 2.56
C LEU A 160 -8.73 3.03 1.96
N ARG A 161 -7.63 3.55 2.53
CA ARG A 161 -6.93 4.71 1.97
C ARG A 161 -6.46 4.51 0.53
N ASP A 162 -5.80 3.40 0.20
CA ASP A 162 -5.26 3.27 -1.16
C ASP A 162 -6.38 3.03 -2.18
N ARG A 163 -7.50 2.41 -1.77
CA ARG A 163 -8.72 2.37 -2.59
C ARG A 163 -9.31 3.77 -2.79
N LEU A 164 -9.36 4.59 -1.74
CA LEU A 164 -9.78 5.98 -1.84
C LEU A 164 -8.84 6.78 -2.76
N LYS A 165 -7.52 6.56 -2.68
CA LYS A 165 -6.55 7.21 -3.57
C LYS A 165 -6.80 6.84 -5.03
N ASP A 166 -7.13 5.59 -5.34
CA ASP A 166 -7.51 5.20 -6.70
C ASP A 166 -8.78 5.93 -7.15
N LEU A 167 -9.83 5.92 -6.33
CA LEU A 167 -11.08 6.61 -6.63
C LEU A 167 -10.92 8.12 -6.82
N ASN A 168 -10.13 8.76 -5.96
CA ASN A 168 -9.83 10.19 -6.07
C ASN A 168 -8.99 10.49 -7.31
N THR A 169 -8.05 9.61 -7.67
CA THR A 169 -7.31 9.72 -8.95
C THR A 169 -8.28 9.63 -10.12
N PHE A 170 -9.14 8.62 -10.16
CA PHE A 170 -10.17 8.47 -11.19
C PHE A 170 -11.04 9.72 -11.32
N GLN A 171 -11.60 10.19 -10.20
CA GLN A 171 -12.42 11.40 -10.16
C GLN A 171 -11.68 12.62 -10.72
N LYS A 172 -10.42 12.83 -10.29
CA LYS A 172 -9.63 14.01 -10.66
C LYS A 172 -9.22 13.99 -12.14
N LEU A 173 -8.99 12.80 -12.71
CA LEU A 173 -8.65 12.64 -14.12
C LEU A 173 -9.88 12.56 -15.03
N GLY A 174 -11.08 12.35 -14.48
CA GLY A 174 -12.29 12.10 -15.27
C GLY A 174 -12.28 10.72 -15.94
N LEU A 175 -11.63 9.74 -15.30
CA LEU A 175 -11.47 8.37 -15.78
C LEU A 175 -12.18 7.38 -14.84
N GLN A 176 -12.26 6.12 -15.24
CA GLN A 176 -12.83 5.02 -14.48
C GLN A 176 -12.00 3.74 -14.62
N HIS A 177 -12.34 2.73 -13.80
CA HIS A 177 -11.78 1.40 -13.92
C HIS A 177 -11.97 0.83 -15.33
N GLY A 178 -10.90 0.26 -15.88
CA GLY A 178 -10.88 -0.36 -17.21
C GLY A 178 -10.60 0.61 -18.35
N ASP A 179 -10.52 1.92 -18.10
CA ASP A 179 -10.08 2.88 -19.12
C ASP A 179 -8.64 2.56 -19.56
N VAL A 180 -8.41 2.70 -20.87
CA VAL A 180 -7.13 2.41 -21.52
C VAL A 180 -6.66 3.66 -22.25
N LEU A 181 -5.45 4.12 -21.95
CA LEU A 181 -4.83 5.27 -22.60
C LEU A 181 -3.39 4.95 -22.99
N PRO A 182 -2.86 5.53 -24.09
CA PRO A 182 -1.43 5.54 -24.34
C PRO A 182 -0.67 6.19 -23.19
N ALA A 183 0.48 5.62 -22.80
CA ALA A 183 1.25 6.09 -21.64
C ALA A 183 1.54 7.59 -21.70
N LYS A 184 1.97 8.13 -22.86
CA LYS A 184 2.25 9.56 -23.04
C LYS A 184 1.04 10.45 -22.73
N GLN A 185 -0.15 10.02 -23.11
CA GLN A 185 -1.38 10.78 -22.86
C GLN A 185 -1.75 10.74 -21.38
N LEU A 186 -1.58 9.57 -20.74
CA LEU A 186 -1.86 9.41 -19.33
C LEU A 186 -0.92 10.24 -18.45
N TRP A 187 0.39 10.26 -18.76
CA TRP A 187 1.36 11.10 -18.05
C TRP A 187 1.08 12.60 -18.24
N ALA A 188 0.75 13.03 -19.46
CA ALA A 188 0.37 14.41 -19.73
C ALA A 188 -0.90 14.81 -18.95
N LEU A 189 -1.92 13.96 -18.93
CA LEU A 189 -3.16 14.18 -18.20
C LEU A 189 -2.92 14.31 -16.69
N LEU A 190 -2.05 13.48 -16.12
CA LEU A 190 -1.66 13.58 -14.71
C LEU A 190 -1.05 14.96 -14.38
N PHE A 191 -0.11 15.45 -15.19
CA PHE A 191 0.50 16.77 -14.98
C PHE A 191 -0.48 17.93 -15.19
N GLU A 192 -1.39 17.78 -16.16
CA GLU A 192 -2.43 18.77 -16.44
C GLU A 192 -3.41 18.89 -15.25
N LYS A 193 -3.90 17.76 -14.74
CA LYS A 193 -4.97 17.74 -13.72
C LYS A 193 -4.47 17.83 -12.28
N LEU A 194 -3.23 17.44 -11.99
CA LEU A 194 -2.70 17.41 -10.64
C LEU A 194 -1.75 18.57 -10.37
N GLU A 195 -2.19 19.49 -9.53
CA GLU A 195 -1.34 20.58 -9.00
C GLU A 195 -0.44 20.09 -7.87
N SER A 196 -0.98 19.24 -6.99
CA SER A 196 -0.25 18.61 -5.89
C SER A 196 -0.73 17.17 -5.69
N LEU A 197 0.13 16.33 -5.12
CA LEU A 197 -0.29 15.01 -4.64
C LEU A 197 -1.15 15.09 -3.38
N ALA A 198 -1.17 16.23 -2.66
CA ALA A 198 -2.01 16.43 -1.49
C ALA A 198 -3.51 16.26 -1.78
N ASP A 199 -3.95 16.58 -2.99
CA ASP A 199 -5.33 16.40 -3.45
C ASP A 199 -5.83 14.95 -3.33
N ILE A 200 -4.91 13.97 -3.34
CA ILE A 200 -5.22 12.54 -3.37
C ILE A 200 -4.58 11.78 -2.21
N CYS A 201 -3.32 12.10 -1.90
CA CYS A 201 -2.48 11.35 -0.97
C CYS A 201 -2.54 11.87 0.47
N ASP A 202 -3.12 13.07 0.68
CA ASP A 202 -3.33 13.60 2.02
C ASP A 202 -4.56 13.01 2.69
N ASN A 203 -4.51 12.91 4.01
CA ASN A 203 -5.69 12.61 4.80
C ASN A 203 -5.60 13.30 6.18
N PRO A 204 -5.84 14.63 6.22
CA PRO A 204 -5.70 15.43 7.42
C PRO A 204 -6.55 14.89 8.58
N GLY A 205 -5.95 14.79 9.76
CA GLY A 205 -6.64 14.27 10.96
C GLY A 205 -6.76 12.75 11.01
N GLY A 206 -6.21 12.01 10.05
CA GLY A 206 -6.13 10.56 10.08
C GLY A 206 -5.34 10.03 11.27
N CYS A 207 -6.03 9.44 12.25
CA CYS A 207 -5.44 8.96 13.51
C CYS A 207 -5.15 7.44 13.54
N ILE A 208 -5.60 6.70 12.51
CA ILE A 208 -5.32 5.26 12.32
C ILE A 208 -4.54 5.01 11.04
N PRO A 209 -3.72 3.94 10.92
CA PRO A 209 -2.78 3.79 9.80
C PRO A 209 -3.49 3.62 8.46
N GLU A 210 -4.71 3.07 8.48
CA GLU A 210 -5.58 2.98 7.32
C GLU A 210 -5.99 4.34 6.76
N TRP A 211 -5.76 5.42 7.53
CA TRP A 211 -6.13 6.78 7.20
C TRP A 211 -4.96 7.75 7.36
N THR A 212 -3.71 7.31 7.55
CA THR A 212 -2.59 8.27 7.65
C THR A 212 -2.28 8.93 6.31
N THR A 213 -1.85 10.18 6.33
CA THR A 213 -1.25 10.86 5.18
C THR A 213 -0.05 10.06 4.64
N CYS A 214 0.07 9.95 3.32
CA CYS A 214 1.23 9.30 2.70
C CYS A 214 2.50 10.11 3.01
N GLY A 215 3.63 9.46 3.33
CA GLY A 215 4.85 10.14 3.74
C GLY A 215 5.46 11.10 2.70
N GLY A 216 5.16 10.90 1.41
CA GLY A 216 5.63 11.77 0.33
C GLY A 216 4.77 13.02 0.09
N THR A 217 3.57 13.10 0.66
CA THR A 217 2.54 14.08 0.30
C THR A 217 3.01 15.54 0.39
N HIS A 218 3.63 15.91 1.51
CA HIS A 218 4.05 17.30 1.80
C HIS A 218 5.55 17.51 1.59
N SER A 219 6.20 16.65 0.81
CA SER A 219 7.67 16.67 0.63
C SER A 219 8.15 17.58 -0.50
N GLY A 220 7.23 18.17 -1.27
CA GLY A 220 7.53 18.98 -2.46
C GLY A 220 8.14 18.18 -3.62
N LYS A 221 8.19 16.84 -3.52
CA LYS A 221 8.84 15.99 -4.53
C LYS A 221 8.14 16.05 -5.87
N TYR A 222 6.81 15.91 -5.87
CA TYR A 222 6.04 15.97 -7.10
C TYR A 222 6.03 17.39 -7.66
N GLU A 223 5.89 18.40 -6.81
CA GLU A 223 5.84 19.79 -7.22
C GLU A 223 7.12 20.21 -7.96
N ARG A 224 8.30 19.80 -7.47
CA ARG A 224 9.58 20.00 -8.19
C ARG A 224 9.60 19.32 -9.56
N LEU A 225 9.17 18.06 -9.64
CA LEU A 225 9.06 17.36 -10.92
C LEU A 225 8.07 18.06 -11.87
N ARG A 226 6.97 18.58 -11.32
CA ARG A 226 5.94 19.28 -12.08
C ARG A 226 6.48 20.57 -12.70
N GLU A 227 7.33 21.31 -11.98
CA GLU A 227 8.03 22.50 -12.49
C GLU A 227 8.96 22.17 -13.67
N GLU A 228 9.59 20.99 -13.66
CA GLU A 228 10.41 20.50 -14.78
C GLU A 228 9.56 20.04 -15.98
N GLY A 229 8.29 19.70 -15.75
CA GLY A 229 7.33 19.30 -16.78
C GLY A 229 7.39 17.81 -17.15
N VAL A 230 6.34 17.36 -17.85
CA VAL A 230 6.17 15.95 -18.23
C VAL A 230 7.27 15.48 -19.18
N GLU A 231 7.82 16.38 -20.01
CA GLU A 231 8.93 16.05 -20.91
C GLU A 231 10.16 15.60 -20.14
N LYS A 232 10.48 16.21 -18.98
CA LYS A 232 11.61 15.75 -18.16
C LYS A 232 11.38 14.36 -17.54
N LEU A 233 10.13 14.00 -17.31
CA LEU A 233 9.76 12.66 -16.89
C LEU A 233 9.90 11.66 -18.05
N LEU A 234 9.53 12.00 -19.28
CA LEU A 234 9.56 11.05 -20.40
C LEU A 234 10.93 10.98 -21.09
N ASN A 235 11.63 12.10 -21.17
CA ASN A 235 12.90 12.30 -21.88
C ASN A 235 13.95 12.90 -20.92
N PRO A 236 14.48 12.14 -19.95
CA PRO A 236 15.34 12.68 -18.90
C PRO A 236 16.70 13.19 -19.40
N GLU A 237 17.15 12.75 -20.58
CA GLU A 237 18.42 13.12 -21.21
C GLU A 237 18.32 14.40 -22.07
N GLU A 238 17.11 14.87 -22.36
CA GLU A 238 16.83 16.16 -22.97
C GLU A 238 16.65 17.26 -21.90
#